data_AF-A0A231HK93-F1
#
_entry.id   AF-A0A231HK93-F1
#
_cell.length_a   1.000
_cell.length_b   1.000
_cell.length_c   1.000
_cell.angle_alpha   90.00
_cell.angle_beta   90.00
_cell.angle_gamma   90.00
#
_symmetry.space_group_name_H-M   'P 1'
#
loop_
_entity.id
_entity.type
_entity.pdbx_description
1 polymer ?
#
loop_
_entity_poly.entity_id
_entity_poly.type
_entity_poly.pdbx_seq_one_letter_code
_entity_poly.pdbx_strand_id
1 'polypeptide(L)'
;MEPITSRPPLDDHDLATVRQMYGEAQNWTRHYEQLIVNGNVLIVSACLIFVGLAFGDKVTALQASALMIIPFVMTIIGITLTNTLFNLYAVCIQRMLRLENLLGCFDPNRFDAIDKAGPLLPREFMTLPVKRPTSVRFFIGMHGLLGCAYVGITALKWL
;
A
#
# COMPACT_ATOMS: atom_id res chain seq x y z
N MET A 1 20.63 32.20 9.46
CA MET A 1 19.33 31.59 9.09
C MET A 1 18.38 31.93 10.21
N GLU A 2 17.53 32.94 10.01
CA GLU A 2 16.48 33.27 10.97
C GLU A 2 15.48 32.12 11.03
N PRO A 3 15.03 31.70 12.22
CA PRO A 3 13.97 30.71 12.34
C PRO A 3 12.69 31.29 11.74
N ILE A 4 12.04 30.53 10.85
CA ILE A 4 10.71 30.88 10.33
C ILE A 4 9.73 30.80 11.52
N THR A 5 9.53 31.91 12.22
CA THR A 5 8.80 31.98 13.50
C THR A 5 7.28 32.05 13.37
N SER A 6 6.73 32.17 12.17
CA SER A 6 5.28 32.05 11.98
C SER A 6 4.99 31.62 10.55
N ARG A 7 4.49 30.40 10.38
CA ARG A 7 3.80 30.04 9.14
C ARG A 7 2.58 30.96 9.02
N PRO A 8 2.30 31.55 7.84
CA PRO A 8 1.09 32.32 7.66
C PRO A 8 -0.12 31.44 8.02
N PRO A 9 -1.13 32.00 8.72
CA PRO A 9 -2.36 31.26 8.99
C PRO A 9 -2.99 30.83 7.67
N LEU A 10 -3.38 29.55 7.58
CA LEU A 10 -4.13 29.03 6.43
C LEU A 10 -5.43 29.83 6.29
N ASP A 11 -5.76 30.23 5.07
CA ASP A 11 -7.06 30.85 4.81
C ASP A 11 -8.20 29.81 4.91
N ASP A 12 -9.45 30.28 4.99
CA ASP A 12 -10.62 29.39 5.14
C ASP A 12 -10.81 28.43 3.94
N HIS A 13 -10.36 28.83 2.75
CA HIS A 13 -10.44 28.04 1.54
C HIS A 13 -9.41 26.88 1.54
N ASP A 14 -8.19 27.17 2.01
CA ASP A 14 -7.12 26.22 2.22
C ASP A 14 -7.50 25.22 3.32
N LEU A 15 -8.15 25.68 4.39
CA LEU A 15 -8.67 24.81 5.44
C LEU A 15 -9.75 23.85 4.92
N ALA A 16 -10.67 24.33 4.08
CA ALA A 16 -11.68 23.48 3.45
C ALA A 16 -11.04 22.42 2.53
N THR A 17 -10.09 22.83 1.70
CA THR A 17 -9.34 21.93 0.80
C THR A 17 -8.56 20.88 1.57
N VAL A 18 -7.90 21.27 2.66
CA VAL A 18 -7.15 20.37 3.55
C VAL A 18 -8.07 19.35 4.23
N ARG A 19 -9.28 19.75 4.67
CA ARG A 19 -10.27 18.82 5.22
C ARG A 19 -10.79 17.84 4.18
N GLN A 20 -11.02 18.28 2.94
CA GLN A 20 -11.41 17.38 1.86
C GLN A 20 -10.31 16.35 1.58
N MET A 21 -9.06 16.80 1.41
CA MET A 21 -7.91 15.92 1.20
C MET A 21 -7.72 14.92 2.36
N TYR A 22 -8.02 15.35 3.59
CA TYR A 22 -8.00 14.48 4.76
C TYR A 22 -9.07 13.38 4.68
N GLY A 23 -10.31 13.74 4.34
CA GLY A 23 -11.39 12.76 4.14
C GLY A 23 -11.09 11.76 3.03
N GLU A 24 -10.51 12.22 1.92
CA GLU A 24 -10.07 11.36 0.83
C GLU A 24 -8.94 10.41 1.26
N ALA A 25 -7.96 10.91 2.02
CA ALA A 25 -6.87 10.09 2.56
C ALA A 25 -7.40 9.00 3.50
N GLN A 26 -8.36 9.33 4.38
CA GLN A 26 -9.01 8.37 5.27
C GLN A 26 -9.75 7.29 4.46
N ASN A 27 -10.55 7.70 3.47
CA ASN A 27 -11.29 6.78 2.63
C ASN A 27 -10.34 5.83 1.86
N TRP A 28 -9.27 6.38 1.30
CA TRP A 28 -8.25 5.58 0.61
C TRP A 28 -7.58 4.58 1.56
N THR A 29 -7.19 4.98 2.77
CA THR A 29 -6.57 4.07 3.75
C THR A 29 -7.50 2.95 4.20
N ARG A 30 -8.83 3.18 4.20
CA ARG A 30 -9.84 2.15 4.49
C ARG A 30 -9.91 1.08 3.38
N HIS A 31 -9.77 1.49 2.12
CA HIS A 31 -9.88 0.59 0.96
C HIS A 31 -8.53 -0.04 0.53
N TYR A 32 -7.42 0.45 1.08
CA TYR A 32 -6.08 -0.03 0.77
C TYR A 32 -5.93 -1.56 0.90
N GLU A 33 -6.40 -2.17 1.99
CA GLU A 33 -6.24 -3.62 2.20
C GLU A 33 -7.00 -4.43 1.16
N GLN A 34 -8.23 -4.02 0.82
CA GLN A 34 -9.03 -4.65 -0.22
C GLN A 34 -8.34 -4.55 -1.58
N LEU A 35 -7.76 -3.38 -1.90
CA LEU A 35 -7.04 -3.18 -3.16
C LEU A 35 -5.80 -4.07 -3.26
N ILE A 36 -5.01 -4.18 -2.20
CA ILE A 36 -3.85 -5.08 -2.15
C ILE A 36 -4.28 -6.54 -2.32
N VAL A 37 -5.30 -6.98 -1.58
CA VAL A 37 -5.74 -8.38 -1.63
C VAL A 37 -6.30 -8.70 -3.01
N ASN A 38 -7.25 -7.91 -3.51
CA ASN A 38 -7.91 -8.17 -4.79
C ASN A 38 -6.92 -8.10 -5.97
N GLY A 39 -6.03 -7.10 -5.98
CA GLY A 39 -5.02 -6.97 -7.02
C GLY A 39 -4.08 -8.17 -7.07
N ASN A 40 -3.58 -8.62 -5.91
CA ASN A 40 -2.68 -9.77 -5.87
C ASN A 40 -3.38 -11.10 -6.18
N VAL A 41 -4.61 -11.31 -5.71
CA VAL A 41 -5.41 -12.52 -6.05
C VAL A 41 -5.63 -12.62 -7.55
N LEU A 42 -5.96 -11.50 -8.21
CA LEU A 42 -6.15 -11.45 -9.66
C LEU A 42 -4.85 -11.79 -10.41
N ILE A 43 -3.72 -11.22 -9.98
CA ILE A 43 -2.40 -11.51 -10.57
C ILE A 43 -2.08 -13.00 -10.46
N VAL A 44 -2.19 -13.57 -9.26
CA VAL A 44 -1.88 -15.00 -9.02
C VAL A 44 -2.79 -15.91 -9.85
N SER A 45 -4.09 -15.59 -9.91
CA SER A 45 -5.06 -16.36 -10.68
C SER A 45 -4.72 -16.34 -12.17
N ALA A 46 -4.38 -15.16 -12.72
CA ALA A 46 -3.94 -15.03 -14.10
C ALA A 46 -2.67 -15.85 -14.37
N CYS A 47 -1.67 -15.77 -13.47
CA CYS A 47 -0.45 -16.55 -13.60
C CYS A 47 -0.71 -18.06 -13.67
N LEU A 48 -1.58 -18.59 -12.81
CA LEU A 48 -1.92 -20.01 -12.81
C LEU A 48 -2.59 -20.46 -14.13
N ILE A 49 -3.44 -19.61 -14.71
CA ILE A 49 -4.05 -19.88 -16.03
C ILE A 49 -2.98 -19.99 -17.10
N PHE A 50 -2.04 -19.03 -17.16
CA PHE A 50 -0.96 -19.04 -18.15
C PHE A 50 -0.02 -20.24 -18.00
N VAL A 51 0.29 -20.64 -16.76
CA VAL A 51 1.05 -21.87 -16.50
C VAL A 51 0.29 -23.09 -17.01
N GLY A 52 -1.01 -23.22 -16.69
CA GLY A 52 -1.83 -24.33 -17.17
C GLY A 52 -1.87 -24.41 -18.70
N LEU A 53 -2.02 -23.26 -19.38
CA LEU A 53 -1.97 -23.18 -20.84
C LEU A 53 -0.60 -23.58 -21.40
N ALA A 54 0.49 -23.18 -20.74
CA ALA A 54 1.84 -23.52 -21.19
C ALA A 54 2.10 -25.03 -21.18
N PHE A 55 1.42 -25.81 -20.34
CA PHE A 55 1.52 -27.28 -20.27
C PHE A 55 0.52 -28.01 -21.16
N GLY A 56 -0.30 -27.31 -21.96
CA GLY A 56 -1.26 -27.96 -22.86
C GLY A 56 -0.60 -28.69 -24.03
N ASP A 57 -1.10 -29.88 -24.36
CA ASP A 57 -0.55 -30.78 -25.39
C ASP A 57 -0.53 -30.19 -26.82
N LYS A 58 -1.29 -29.12 -27.06
CA LYS A 58 -1.43 -28.47 -28.38
C LYS A 58 -0.53 -27.25 -28.56
N VAL A 59 0.32 -26.95 -27.59
CA VAL A 59 1.15 -25.73 -27.57
C VAL A 59 2.56 -26.06 -28.02
N THR A 60 3.05 -25.33 -29.04
CA THR A 60 4.43 -25.50 -29.50
C THR A 60 5.44 -25.06 -28.43
N ALA A 61 6.68 -25.57 -28.51
CA ALA A 61 7.74 -25.20 -27.57
C ALA A 61 7.95 -23.67 -27.47
N LEU A 62 7.96 -22.97 -28.61
CA LEU A 62 8.12 -21.51 -28.64
C LEU A 62 6.97 -20.78 -27.95
N GLN A 63 5.73 -21.21 -28.18
CA GLN A 63 4.55 -20.63 -27.53
C GLN A 63 4.55 -20.92 -26.02
N ALA A 64 4.94 -22.12 -25.61
CA ALA A 64 5.04 -22.49 -24.20
C ALA A 64 6.07 -21.61 -23.48
N SER A 65 7.23 -21.34 -24.08
CA SER A 65 8.22 -20.40 -23.53
C SER A 65 7.65 -19.00 -23.35
N ALA A 66 6.95 -18.48 -24.37
CA ALA A 66 6.33 -17.16 -24.29
C ALA A 66 5.27 -17.08 -23.18
N LEU A 67 4.46 -18.14 -23.02
CA LEU A 67 3.44 -18.23 -21.97
C LEU A 67 4.06 -18.31 -20.56
N MET A 68 5.22 -18.97 -20.41
CA MET A 68 5.92 -19.09 -19.11
C MET A 68 6.62 -17.79 -18.67
N ILE A 69 6.93 -16.88 -19.59
CA ILE A 69 7.48 -15.54 -19.27
C ILE A 69 6.43 -14.65 -18.60
N ILE A 70 5.16 -14.77 -19.00
CA ILE A 70 4.07 -13.91 -18.50
C ILE A 70 3.93 -14.00 -16.96
N PRO A 71 3.83 -15.19 -16.34
CA PRO A 71 3.80 -15.34 -14.89
C PRO A 71 4.98 -14.67 -14.18
N PHE A 72 6.19 -14.78 -14.73
CA PHE A 72 7.38 -14.17 -14.14
C PHE A 72 7.29 -12.63 -14.13
N VAL A 73 6.89 -12.04 -15.25
CA VAL A 73 6.66 -10.58 -15.34
C VAL A 73 5.55 -10.15 -14.39
N MET A 74 4.46 -10.90 -14.33
CA MET A 74 3.33 -10.63 -13.45
C MET A 74 3.71 -10.70 -11.97
N THR A 75 4.62 -11.60 -11.58
CA THR A 75 5.19 -11.64 -10.22
C THR A 75 5.97 -10.37 -9.89
N ILE A 76 6.79 -9.87 -10.82
CA ILE A 76 7.53 -8.59 -10.62
C ILE A 76 6.54 -7.42 -10.49
N ILE A 77 5.50 -7.39 -11.32
CA ILE A 77 4.41 -6.40 -11.23
C ILE A 77 3.73 -6.49 -9.86
N GLY A 78 3.42 -7.69 -9.38
CA GLY A 78 2.79 -7.91 -8.07
C GLY A 78 3.63 -7.40 -6.90
N ILE A 79 4.94 -7.64 -6.92
CA ILE A 79 5.89 -7.10 -5.92
C ILE A 79 5.92 -5.56 -5.99
N THR A 80 6.01 -5.01 -7.19
CA THR A 80 6.09 -3.56 -7.41
C THR A 80 4.80 -2.85 -6.98
N LEU A 81 3.65 -3.41 -7.33
CA LEU A 81 2.33 -2.92 -6.94
C LEU A 81 2.20 -2.94 -5.41
N THR A 82 2.53 -4.07 -4.78
CA THR A 82 2.41 -4.22 -3.32
C THR A 82 3.30 -3.22 -2.57
N ASN A 83 4.54 -3.02 -3.01
CA ASN A 83 5.43 -2.04 -2.40
C ASN A 83 4.96 -0.59 -2.65
N THR A 84 4.54 -0.28 -3.87
CA THR A 84 4.05 1.07 -4.23
C THR A 84 2.81 1.43 -3.42
N LEU A 85 1.83 0.52 -3.33
CA LEU A 85 0.63 0.73 -2.53
C LEU A 85 0.97 0.91 -1.05
N PHE A 86 1.88 0.10 -0.49
CA PHE A 86 2.30 0.28 0.91
C PHE A 86 2.97 1.64 1.14
N ASN A 87 3.83 2.08 0.23
CA ASN A 87 4.50 3.38 0.35
C ASN A 87 3.49 4.53 0.29
N LEU A 88 2.51 4.47 -0.61
CA LEU A 88 1.42 5.44 -0.66
C LEU A 88 0.63 5.45 0.65
N TYR A 89 0.31 4.27 1.19
CA TYR A 89 -0.35 4.14 2.48
C TYR A 89 0.43 4.78 3.62
N ALA A 90 1.73 4.51 3.70
CA ALA A 90 2.56 5.10 4.73
C ALA A 90 2.65 6.62 4.62
N VAL A 91 2.74 7.16 3.41
CA VAL A 91 2.75 8.61 3.17
C VAL A 91 1.41 9.23 3.56
N CYS A 92 0.27 8.61 3.22
CA CYS A 92 -1.06 9.09 3.61
C CYS A 92 -1.21 9.15 5.13
N ILE A 93 -0.84 8.09 5.85
CA ILE A 93 -0.89 8.04 7.32
C ILE A 93 0.00 9.14 7.93
N GLN A 94 1.23 9.31 7.44
CA GLN A 94 2.13 10.36 7.92
C GLN A 94 1.58 11.77 7.70
N ARG A 95 0.93 12.01 6.55
CA ARG A 95 0.28 13.30 6.26
C ARG A 95 -0.92 13.54 7.16
N MET A 96 -1.72 12.51 7.43
CA MET A 96 -2.85 12.59 8.36
C MET A 96 -2.40 12.94 9.79
N LEU A 97 -1.39 12.24 10.34
CA LEU A 97 -0.83 12.54 11.66
C LEU A 97 -0.28 13.98 11.76
N ARG A 98 0.38 14.47 10.70
CA ARG A 98 0.86 15.87 10.65
C ARG A 98 -0.30 16.86 10.69
N LEU A 99 -1.40 16.57 10.00
CA LEU A 99 -2.58 17.43 10.01
C LEU A 99 -3.28 17.41 11.37
N GLU A 100 -3.46 16.24 11.99
CA GLU A 100 -4.02 16.13 13.34
C GLU A 100 -3.19 16.89 14.38
N ASN A 101 -1.86 16.89 14.23
CA ASN A 101 -0.98 17.70 15.06
C ASN A 101 -1.17 19.21 14.80
N LEU A 102 -1.32 19.64 13.55
CA LEU A 102 -1.63 21.04 13.22
C LEU A 102 -2.99 21.49 13.80
N LEU A 103 -3.98 20.59 13.79
CA LEU A 103 -5.29 20.82 14.40
C LEU A 103 -5.27 20.75 15.93
N GLY A 104 -4.13 20.38 16.54
CA GLY A 104 -3.95 20.30 17.98
C GLY A 104 -4.74 19.17 18.64
N CYS A 105 -5.12 18.12 17.91
CA CYS A 105 -5.91 16.99 18.43
C CYS A 105 -5.24 16.26 19.61
N PHE A 106 -3.92 16.39 19.74
CA PHE A 106 -3.12 15.79 20.80
C PHE A 106 -2.82 16.74 21.98
N ASP A 107 -3.29 17.99 21.91
CA ASP A 107 -3.13 18.97 22.98
C ASP A 107 -4.19 18.73 24.06
N PRO A 108 -3.80 18.30 25.26
CA PRO A 108 -4.76 18.06 26.34
C PRO A 108 -5.47 19.33 26.76
N ASN A 109 -4.86 20.52 26.62
CA ASN A 109 -5.44 21.76 27.13
C ASN A 109 -6.40 22.43 26.14
N ARG A 110 -6.31 22.07 24.84
CA ARG A 110 -7.05 22.75 23.77
C ARG A 110 -8.54 22.39 23.77
N PHE A 111 -8.87 21.14 24.08
CA PHE A 111 -10.25 20.63 24.07
C PHE A 111 -10.84 20.48 25.48
N ASP A 112 -10.00 20.45 26.53
CA ASP A 112 -10.44 20.41 27.93
C ASP A 112 -11.33 21.60 28.32
N ALA A 113 -11.12 22.75 27.69
CA ALA A 113 -11.97 23.93 27.85
C ALA A 113 -13.40 23.77 27.26
N ILE A 114 -13.60 22.79 26.37
CA ILE A 114 -14.86 22.58 25.64
C ILE A 114 -15.66 21.42 26.25
N ASP A 115 -15.00 20.28 26.51
CA ASP A 115 -15.69 19.04 26.91
C ASP A 115 -15.13 18.37 28.18
N LYS A 116 -14.02 18.86 28.73
CA LYS A 116 -13.28 18.25 29.86
C LYS A 116 -12.91 16.77 29.64
N ALA A 117 -12.87 16.32 28.38
CA ALA A 117 -12.58 14.94 28.03
C ALA A 117 -11.09 14.70 27.77
N GLY A 118 -10.26 15.75 27.87
CA GLY A 118 -8.83 15.71 27.57
C GLY A 118 -8.57 15.79 26.05
N PRO A 119 -7.42 15.26 25.57
CA PRO A 119 -7.08 15.31 24.15
C PRO A 119 -7.96 14.37 23.32
N LEU A 120 -8.38 14.81 22.13
CA LEU A 120 -9.15 14.00 21.17
C LEU A 120 -8.44 12.71 20.76
N LEU A 121 -7.10 12.72 20.73
CA LEU A 121 -6.28 11.56 20.43
C LEU A 121 -5.15 11.40 21.46
N PRO A 122 -4.86 10.16 21.91
CA PRO A 122 -3.69 9.87 22.74
C PRO A 122 -2.38 10.29 22.05
N ARG A 123 -1.47 10.92 22.80
CA ARG A 123 -0.17 11.37 22.28
C ARG A 123 0.69 10.23 21.73
N GLU A 124 0.50 9.03 22.23
CA GLU A 124 1.20 7.81 21.80
C GLU A 124 1.03 7.56 20.30
N PHE A 125 -0.11 7.95 19.72
CA PHE A 125 -0.41 7.76 18.30
C PHE A 125 0.48 8.59 17.37
N MET A 126 1.06 9.69 17.83
CA MET A 126 2.04 10.46 17.05
C MET A 126 3.34 9.68 16.81
N THR A 127 3.65 8.72 17.68
CA THR A 127 4.91 7.97 17.65
C THR A 127 4.75 6.57 17.06
N LEU A 128 3.53 6.17 16.69
CA LEU A 128 3.28 4.84 16.15
C LEU A 128 4.01 4.68 14.82
N PRO A 129 4.97 3.73 14.72
CA PRO A 129 5.66 3.47 13.48
C PRO A 129 4.67 2.85 12.48
N VAL A 130 4.60 3.41 11.27
CA VAL A 130 3.86 2.78 10.17
C VAL A 130 4.63 1.54 9.72
N LYS A 131 4.29 0.39 10.30
CA LYS A 131 4.90 -0.90 9.97
C LYS A 131 4.19 -1.53 8.78
N ARG A 132 4.94 -2.29 7.97
CA ARG A 132 4.36 -3.12 6.91
C ARG A 132 3.35 -4.10 7.50
N PRO A 133 2.08 -4.07 7.06
CA PRO A 133 1.06 -4.99 7.55
C PRO A 133 1.37 -6.42 7.11
N THR A 134 0.75 -7.39 7.78
CA THR A 134 0.95 -8.82 7.51
C THR A 134 0.64 -9.17 6.05
N SER A 135 -0.40 -8.55 5.46
CA SER A 135 -0.79 -8.72 4.07
C SER A 135 0.33 -8.38 3.07
N VAL A 136 1.03 -7.26 3.27
CA VAL A 136 2.16 -6.83 2.43
C VAL A 136 3.30 -7.84 2.50
N ARG A 137 3.66 -8.29 3.71
CA ARG A 137 4.72 -9.29 3.90
C ARG A 137 4.35 -10.61 3.24
N PHE A 138 3.10 -11.03 3.41
CA PHE A 138 2.54 -12.24 2.81
C PHE A 138 2.63 -12.20 1.28
N PHE A 139 2.13 -11.14 0.64
CA PHE A 139 2.15 -11.06 -0.83
C PHE A 139 3.56 -10.93 -1.41
N ILE A 140 4.46 -10.19 -0.76
CA ILE A 140 5.88 -10.14 -1.17
C ILE A 140 6.50 -11.54 -1.09
N GLY A 141 6.27 -12.26 0.02
CA GLY A 141 6.77 -13.63 0.19
C GLY A 141 6.18 -14.61 -0.81
N MET A 142 4.86 -14.53 -1.05
CA MET A 142 4.16 -15.36 -2.03
C MET A 142 4.72 -15.14 -3.44
N HIS A 143 4.89 -13.88 -3.86
CA HIS A 143 5.49 -13.58 -5.17
C HIS A 143 6.92 -14.07 -5.26
N GLY A 144 7.73 -13.94 -4.21
CA GLY A 144 9.07 -14.52 -4.16
C GLY A 144 9.05 -16.04 -4.39
N LEU A 145 8.16 -16.75 -3.68
CA LEU A 145 7.99 -18.20 -3.83
C LEU A 145 7.50 -18.58 -5.24
N LEU A 146 6.51 -17.88 -5.77
CA LEU A 146 5.98 -18.11 -7.12
C LEU A 146 7.04 -17.86 -8.20
N GLY A 147 7.83 -16.80 -8.07
CA GLY A 147 8.94 -16.51 -8.97
C GLY A 147 9.95 -17.65 -9.00
N CYS A 148 10.38 -18.15 -7.83
CA CYS A 148 11.25 -19.31 -7.73
C CYS A 148 10.63 -20.57 -8.34
N ALA A 149 9.34 -20.82 -8.08
CA ALA A 149 8.62 -21.95 -8.63
C ALA A 149 8.56 -21.88 -10.17
N TYR A 150 8.26 -20.73 -10.76
CA TYR A 150 8.22 -20.58 -12.22
C TYR A 150 9.59 -20.78 -12.88
N VAL A 151 10.66 -20.29 -12.26
CA VAL A 151 12.03 -20.56 -12.73
C VAL A 151 12.31 -22.06 -12.69
N GLY A 152 11.97 -22.74 -11.59
CA GLY A 152 12.15 -24.19 -11.45
C GLY A 152 11.32 -24.99 -12.47
N ILE A 153 10.06 -24.66 -12.66
CA ILE A 153 9.16 -25.31 -13.64
C ILE A 153 9.67 -25.09 -15.06
N THR A 154 10.15 -23.89 -15.37
CA THR A 154 10.74 -23.60 -16.69
C THR A 154 12.00 -24.45 -16.90
N ALA A 155 12.90 -24.51 -15.92
CA ALA A 155 14.10 -25.34 -16.02
C ALA A 155 13.76 -26.82 -16.21
N LEU A 156 12.80 -27.37 -15.45
CA LEU A 156 12.36 -28.76 -15.57
C LEU A 156 11.74 -29.09 -16.93
N LYS A 157 11.03 -28.14 -17.54
CA LYS A 157 10.39 -28.36 -18.84
C LYS A 157 11.40 -28.46 -20.00
N TRP A 158 12.58 -27.88 -19.84
CA TRP A 158 13.63 -27.82 -20.87
C TRP A 158 14.84 -28.72 -20.59
N LEU A 159 14.80 -29.47 -19.50
CA LEU A 159 15.70 -30.60 -19.21
C LEU A 159 15.13 -31.88 -19.82
#